data_AF-A0A3R6H0K3-F1
#
_entry.id   AF-A0A3R6H0K3-F1
#
_cell.length_a   1.000
_cell.length_b   1.000
_cell.length_c   1.000
_cell.angle_alpha   90.00
_cell.angle_beta   90.00
_cell.angle_gamma   90.00
#
_symmetry.space_group_name_H-M   'P 1'
#
loop_
_entity.id
_entity.type
_entity.pdbx_description
1 polymer ?
#
loop_
_entity_poly.entity_id
_entity_poly.type
_entity_poly.pdbx_seq_one_letter_code
_entity_poly.pdbx_strand_id
1 'polypeptide(L)' 'MNNKQTVIDMAMELDSTIGQYIADAIIDHVSYDKIVKKMAHQGKGFPISRTQFYRKRKKLLKQIDEEKV' A
#
# COMPACT_ATOMS: atom_id res chain seq x y z
N MET A 1 -9.33 12.38 13.77
CA MET A 1 -9.53 11.40 12.68
C MET A 1 -8.50 10.30 12.83
N ASN A 2 -8.89 9.04 12.71
CA ASN A 2 -7.96 7.92 12.84
C ASN A 2 -6.94 7.98 11.70
N ASN A 3 -5.67 8.29 12.02
CA ASN A 3 -4.54 8.34 11.08
C ASN A 3 -4.52 7.12 10.14
N LYS A 4 -4.92 5.94 10.64
CA LYS A 4 -5.07 4.71 9.85
C LYS A 4 -6.09 4.80 8.71
N GLN A 5 -7.29 5.35 8.96
CA GLN A 5 -8.33 5.42 7.92
C GLN A 5 -7.93 6.40 6.82
N THR A 6 -7.33 7.54 7.19
CA THR A 6 -6.80 8.52 6.23
C THR A 6 -5.74 7.87 5.32
N VAL A 7 -4.81 7.10 5.86
CA VAL A 7 -3.81 6.38 5.04
C VAL A 7 -4.46 5.36 4.09
N ILE A 8 -5.52 4.68 4.52
CA ILE A 8 -6.27 3.75 3.67
C ILE A 8 -6.96 4.51 2.54
N ASP A 9 -7.67 5.59 2.85
CA ASP A 9 -8.42 6.38 1.87
C ASP A 9 -7.47 6.95 0.80
N MET A 10 -6.36 7.57 1.22
CA MET A 10 -5.33 8.08 0.31
C MET A 10 -4.67 6.98 -0.54
N ALA A 11 -4.47 5.79 0.03
CA ALA A 11 -3.91 4.67 -0.72
C ALA A 11 -4.88 4.15 -1.78
N MET A 12 -6.18 4.08 -1.47
CA MET A 12 -7.24 3.69 -2.38
C MET A 12 -7.46 4.72 -3.49
N GLU A 13 -7.31 6.01 -3.20
CA GLU A 13 -7.30 7.08 -4.20
C GLU A 13 -6.07 6.98 -5.13
N LEU A 14 -4.90 6.64 -4.59
CA LEU A 14 -3.68 6.47 -5.38
C LEU A 14 -3.76 5.28 -6.34
N ASP A 15 -4.34 4.17 -5.88
CA ASP A 15 -4.54 2.96 -6.67
C ASP A 15 -5.66 2.10 -6.06
N SER A 16 -6.82 2.07 -6.71
CA SER A 16 -7.96 1.30 -6.22
C SER A 16 -7.77 -0.23 -6.29
N THR A 17 -6.80 -0.72 -7.06
CA THR A 17 -6.55 -2.17 -7.21
C THR A 17 -5.68 -2.71 -6.08
N ILE A 18 -4.69 -1.93 -5.65
CA ILE A 18 -3.71 -2.37 -4.63
C ILE A 18 -3.60 -1.44 -3.42
N GLY A 19 -4.41 -0.41 -3.33
CA GLY A 19 -4.36 0.62 -2.29
C GLY A 19 -4.36 0.04 -0.89
N GLN A 20 -5.24 -0.94 -0.64
CA GLN A 20 -5.26 -1.66 0.64
C GLN A 20 -3.90 -2.30 0.99
N TYR A 21 -3.24 -2.95 0.03
CA TYR A 21 -1.92 -3.56 0.27
C TYR A 21 -0.81 -2.53 0.48
N ILE A 22 -0.92 -1.36 -0.14
CA ILE A 22 0.00 -0.24 0.10
C ILE A 22 -0.22 0.30 1.53
N ALA A 23 -1.46 0.49 1.94
CA ALA A 23 -1.82 0.94 3.29
C ALA A 23 -1.31 -0.03 4.36
N ASP A 24 -1.55 -1.33 4.19
CA ASP A 24 -1.05 -2.39 5.08
C ASP A 24 0.49 -2.35 5.19
N ALA A 25 1.20 -2.04 4.09
CA ALA A 25 2.66 -1.92 4.09
C ALA A 25 3.19 -0.65 4.79
N ILE A 26 2.35 0.36 4.99
CA ILE A 26 2.69 1.58 5.72
C ILE A 26 2.31 1.45 7.19
N ILE A 27 1.08 1.01 7.47
CA ILE A 27 0.50 0.94 8.81
C ILE A 27 1.06 -0.27 9.58
N ASP A 28 1.07 -1.44 8.96
CA ASP A 28 1.41 -2.72 9.60
C ASP A 28 2.80 -3.23 9.17
N HIS A 29 3.56 -2.42 8.44
CA HIS A 29 4.92 -2.73 7.96
C HIS A 29 5.02 -4.06 7.18
N VAL A 30 3.95 -4.44 6.47
CA VAL A 30 3.94 -5.66 5.66
C VAL A 30 4.79 -5.49 4.41
N SER A 31 5.78 -6.36 4.21
CA SER A 31 6.61 -6.38 3.00
C SER A 31 5.84 -6.89 1.78
N TYR A 32 6.25 -6.43 0.58
CA TYR A 32 5.75 -6.95 -0.71
C TYR A 32 5.77 -8.48 -0.77
N ASP A 33 6.85 -9.13 -0.31
CA ASP A 33 6.99 -10.59 -0.39
C ASP A 33 5.96 -11.34 0.45
N LYS A 34 5.61 -10.81 1.62
CA LYS A 34 4.53 -11.37 2.45
C LYS A 34 3.18 -11.25 1.75
N ILE A 35 2.90 -10.13 1.08
CA ILE A 35 1.66 -9.91 0.33
C ILE A 35 1.57 -10.88 -0.85
N VAL A 36 2.64 -10.98 -1.64
CA VAL A 36 2.72 -11.91 -2.78
C VAL A 36 2.55 -13.35 -2.33
N LYS A 37 3.21 -13.76 -1.25
CA LYS A 37 3.07 -15.11 -0.69
C LYS A 37 1.62 -15.38 -0.26
N LYS A 38 0.98 -14.43 0.44
CA LYS A 38 -0.43 -14.54 0.83
C LYS A 38 -1.35 -14.69 -0.37
N MET A 39 -1.15 -13.92 -1.44
CA MET A 39 -1.93 -14.04 -2.67
C MET A 39 -1.69 -15.36 -3.40
N ALA A 40 -0.45 -15.82 -3.46
CA ALA A 40 -0.10 -17.10 -4.08
C ALA A 40 -0.80 -18.27 -3.36
N HIS A 41 -0.89 -18.24 -2.03
CA HIS A 41 -1.67 -19.21 -1.26
C HIS A 41 -3.18 -19.18 -1.58
N GLN A 42 -3.69 -18.06 -2.10
CA GLN A 42 -5.06 -17.93 -2.59
C GLN A 42 -5.22 -18.25 -4.08
N GLY A 43 -4.16 -18.75 -4.74
CA GLY A 43 -4.14 -19.04 -6.17
C GLY A 43 -4.12 -17.78 -7.05
N LYS A 44 -3.75 -16.61 -6.50
CA LYS A 44 -3.75 -15.32 -7.20
C LYS A 44 -2.33 -14.79 -7.40
N GLY A 45 -2.12 -14.10 -8.51
CA GLY A 45 -0.92 -13.30 -8.75
C GLY A 45 -1.10 -11.88 -8.21
N PHE A 46 -0.01 -11.29 -7.71
CA PHE A 46 -0.02 -9.86 -7.36
C PHE A 46 0.12 -9.02 -8.65
N PRO A 47 -0.72 -8.00 -8.87
CA PRO A 47 -0.91 -7.42 -10.20
C PRO A 47 0.20 -6.44 -10.64
N ILE A 48 1.20 -6.19 -9.79
CA ILE A 48 2.31 -5.27 -10.09
C ILE A 48 3.65 -5.82 -9.62
N SER A 49 4.73 -5.31 -10.20
CA SER A 49 6.08 -5.64 -9.76
C SER A 49 6.44 -5.03 -8.40
N ARG A 50 7.46 -5.61 -7.75
CA ARG A 50 8.07 -5.07 -6.52
C ARG A 50 8.47 -3.60 -6.66
N THR A 51 9.06 -3.23 -7.80
CA THR A 51 9.51 -1.86 -8.06
C THR A 51 8.34 -0.88 -8.14
N GLN A 52 7.27 -1.23 -8.85
CA GLN A 52 6.06 -0.41 -8.92
C GLN A 52 5.42 -0.24 -7.55
N PHE A 53 5.42 -1.31 -6.74
CA PHE A 53 4.84 -1.29 -5.40
C PHE A 53 5.56 -0.29 -4.51
N TYR A 54 6.89 -0.37 -4.42
CA TYR A 54 7.66 0.55 -3.59
C TYR A 54 7.67 1.99 -4.12
N ARG A 55 7.54 2.21 -5.43
CA ARG A 55 7.34 3.55 -6.01
C ARG A 55 6.03 4.17 -5.53
N LYS A 56 4.93 3.42 -5.58
CA LYS A 56 3.61 3.88 -5.11
C LYS A 56 3.61 4.12 -3.59
N ARG A 57 4.17 3.20 -2.81
CA ARG A 57 4.36 3.38 -1.36
C ARG A 57 5.15 4.64 -1.02
N LYS A 58 6.26 4.90 -1.73
CA LYS A 58 7.07 6.11 -1.52
C LYS A 58 6.29 7.39 -1.87
N LYS A 59 5.51 7.37 -2.96
CA LYS A 59 4.65 8.50 -3.34
C LYS A 59 3.63 8.81 -2.24
N LEU A 60 2.95 7.80 -1.73
CA LEU A 60 1.97 7.97 -0.66
C LEU A 60 2.60 8.48 0.64
N LEU A 61 3.75 7.95 1.05
CA LEU A 61 4.47 8.46 2.23
C LEU A 61 4.78 9.96 2.11
N LYS A 62 5.23 10.42 0.92
CA LYS A 62 5.47 11.83 0.67
C LYS A 62 4.21 12.67 0.80
N GLN A 63 3.07 12.20 0.28
CA GLN A 63 1.79 12.89 0.40
C GLN A 63 1.33 12.98 1.85
N ILE A 64 1.45 11.89 2.61
CA ILE A 64 1.12 11.86 4.04
C ILE A 64 2.00 12.85 4.82
N ASP A 65 3.28 12.96 4.50
CA ASP A 65 4.18 13.89 5.15
C ASP A 65 3.88 15.34 4.74
N GLU A 66 3.48 15.59 3.50
CA GLU A 66 3.05 16.91 3.01
C GLU A 66 1.73 17.39 3.65
N GLU A 67 0.76 16.49 3.90
CA GLU A 67 -0.51 16.82 4.58
C GLU A 67 -0.38 17.03 6.09
N LYS A 68 0.73 16.62 6.69
CA LYS A 68 1.02 16.85 8.12
C LYS A 68 1.69 18.21 8.39
N VAL A 69 2.12 18.91 7.33
CA VAL A 69 2.71 20.27 7.38
C VAL A 69 1.60 21.31 7.21
#